data_AF-A0A3R9K485-F1
#
_entry.id   AF-A0A3R9K485-F1
#
_cell.length_a   1.000
_cell.length_b   1.000
_cell.length_c   1.000
_cell.angle_alpha   90.00
_cell.angle_beta   90.00
_cell.angle_gamma   90.00
#
_symmetry.space_group_name_H-M   'P 1'
#
loop_
_entity.id
_entity.type
_entity.pdbx_description
1 polymer ?
#
loop_
_entity_poly.entity_id
_entity_poly.type
_entity_poly.pdbx_seq_one_letter_code
_entity_poly.pdbx_strand_id
1 'polypeptide(L)'
;MLDNYSNALDSIVNRYDGIIKLFKETVGETDNSAIIKTEYLERIKQRMKDPIEGLKGSSSKTQNIYAGISDILTLTNPSLDSVNTSYSQAVKSLDDTIKNMEAFNSVLLKTDTFDLIDMQNSEIATL
;
A
#
# COMPACT_ATOMS: atom_id res chain seq x y z
N MET A 1 -33.05 18.13 -23.67
CA MET A 1 -32.01 17.22 -24.20
C MET A 1 -30.64 17.58 -23.65
N LEU A 2 -30.14 18.81 -23.85
CA LEU A 2 -28.83 19.22 -23.33
C LEU A 2 -28.73 19.17 -21.79
N ASP A 3 -29.76 19.64 -21.08
CA ASP A 3 -29.78 19.61 -19.61
C ASP A 3 -29.80 18.18 -19.04
N ASN A 4 -30.49 17.25 -19.70
CA ASN A 4 -30.51 15.84 -19.30
C ASN A 4 -29.14 15.17 -19.50
N TYR A 5 -28.45 15.51 -20.58
CA TYR A 5 -27.10 15.02 -20.85
C TYR A 5 -26.09 15.56 -19.82
N SER A 6 -26.14 16.87 -19.50
CA SER A 6 -25.27 17.48 -18.49
C SER A 6 -25.50 16.87 -17.11
N ASN A 7 -26.76 16.70 -16.69
CA ASN A 7 -27.10 16.11 -15.39
C ASN A 7 -26.63 14.66 -15.25
N ALA A 8 -26.70 13.88 -16.33
CA ALA A 8 -26.23 12.50 -16.34
C ALA A 8 -24.69 12.43 -16.21
N LEU A 9 -23.97 13.29 -16.94
CA LEU A 9 -22.51 13.41 -16.81
C LEU A 9 -22.10 13.86 -15.40
N ASP A 10 -22.75 14.88 -14.85
CA ASP A 10 -22.47 15.37 -13.49
C ASP A 10 -22.69 14.27 -12.45
N SER A 11 -23.73 13.45 -12.61
CA SER A 11 -23.96 12.33 -11.70
C SER A 11 -22.87 11.25 -11.80
N ILE A 12 -22.36 10.95 -12.99
CA ILE A 12 -21.27 9.99 -13.19
C ILE A 12 -19.98 10.53 -12.53
N VAL A 13 -19.65 11.80 -12.77
CA VAL A 13 -18.48 12.45 -12.16
C VAL A 13 -18.55 12.39 -10.63
N ASN A 14 -19.70 12.76 -10.04
CA ASN A 14 -19.89 12.71 -8.59
C ASN A 14 -19.72 11.30 -7.99
N ARG A 15 -20.11 10.24 -8.71
CA ARG A 15 -19.89 8.85 -8.27
C ARG A 15 -18.42 8.48 -8.28
N TYR A 16 -17.67 8.86 -9.32
CA TYR A 16 -16.23 8.64 -9.37
C TYR A 16 -15.49 9.40 -8.26
N ASP A 17 -15.86 10.66 -8.01
CA ASP A 17 -15.31 11.44 -6.89
C ASP A 17 -15.57 10.75 -5.54
N GLY A 18 -16.75 10.17 -5.36
CA GLY A 18 -17.10 9.36 -4.19
C GLY A 18 -16.20 8.12 -4.02
N ILE A 19 -15.94 7.38 -5.10
CA ILE A 19 -15.04 6.21 -5.09
C ILE A 19 -13.61 6.64 -4.75
N ILE A 20 -13.11 7.72 -5.36
CA ILE A 20 -11.77 8.25 -5.11
C ILE A 20 -11.62 8.68 -3.65
N LYS A 21 -12.64 9.35 -3.11
CA LYS A 21 -12.66 9.76 -1.70
C LYS A 21 -12.65 8.55 -0.77
N LEU A 22 -13.50 7.56 -1.01
CA LEU A 22 -13.55 6.33 -0.22
C LEU A 22 -12.20 5.59 -0.24
N PHE A 23 -11.57 5.51 -1.41
CA PHE A 23 -10.25 4.93 -1.57
C PHE A 23 -9.21 5.64 -0.69
N LYS A 24 -9.11 6.97 -0.79
CA LYS A 24 -8.16 7.76 -0.01
C LYS A 24 -8.39 7.64 1.50
N GLU A 25 -9.64 7.71 1.94
CA GLU A 25 -10.00 7.60 3.36
C GLU A 25 -9.73 6.20 3.93
N THR A 26 -9.99 5.15 3.15
CA THR A 26 -9.80 3.76 3.60
C THR A 26 -8.33 3.37 3.56
N VAL A 27 -7.63 3.65 2.46
CA VAL A 27 -6.24 3.23 2.22
C VAL A 27 -5.23 4.16 2.87
N GLY A 28 -5.61 5.41 3.16
CA GLY A 28 -4.71 6.45 3.64
C GLY A 28 -3.84 7.05 2.53
N GLU A 29 -4.22 6.87 1.27
CA GLU A 29 -3.52 7.43 0.13
C GLU A 29 -3.82 8.93 0.00
N THR A 30 -2.77 9.72 -0.22
CA THR A 30 -2.87 11.18 -0.32
C THR A 30 -2.48 11.70 -1.70
N ASP A 31 -1.78 10.88 -2.49
CA ASP A 31 -1.41 11.22 -3.86
C ASP A 31 -2.60 11.04 -4.81
N ASN A 32 -2.93 12.10 -5.54
CA ASN A 32 -3.97 12.10 -6.58
C ASN A 32 -3.58 11.25 -7.81
N SER A 33 -2.30 10.90 -7.94
CA SER A 33 -1.75 10.11 -9.04
C SER A 33 -1.47 8.66 -8.66
N ALA A 34 -1.92 8.23 -7.47
CA ALA A 34 -1.66 6.89 -6.97
C ALA A 34 -2.26 5.82 -7.90
N ILE A 35 -1.43 4.86 -8.31
CA ILE A 35 -1.85 3.73 -9.14
C ILE A 35 -1.98 2.49 -8.26
N ILE A 36 -3.19 1.93 -8.19
CA ILE A 36 -3.47 0.70 -7.44
C ILE A 36 -2.86 -0.49 -8.19
N LYS A 37 -1.77 -1.04 -7.64
CA LYS A 37 -1.18 -2.30 -8.11
C LYS A 37 -1.18 -3.30 -6.96
N THR A 38 -2.32 -3.94 -6.70
CA THR A 38 -2.50 -4.89 -5.59
C THR A 38 -1.48 -6.04 -5.64
N GLU A 39 -1.19 -6.59 -6.82
CA GLU A 39 -0.13 -7.61 -6.97
C GLU A 39 1.27 -7.11 -6.60
N TYR A 40 1.53 -5.81 -6.75
CA TYR A 40 2.82 -5.23 -6.42
C TYR A 40 3.03 -5.18 -4.90
N LEU A 41 1.97 -4.97 -4.12
CA LEU A 41 2.02 -4.98 -2.65
C LEU A 41 2.47 -6.34 -2.11
N GLU A 42 1.89 -7.42 -2.63
CA GLU A 42 2.27 -8.79 -2.25
C GLU A 42 3.72 -9.13 -2.64
N ARG A 43 4.18 -8.66 -3.81
CA ARG A 43 5.58 -8.83 -4.22
C ARG A 43 6.54 -8.08 -3.31
N ILE A 44 6.20 -6.86 -2.87
CA ILE A 44 7.03 -6.11 -1.91
C ILE A 44 7.08 -6.87 -0.59
N LYS A 45 5.96 -7.40 -0.11
CA LYS A 45 5.89 -8.15 1.15
C LYS A 45 6.86 -9.33 1.19
N GLN A 46 7.01 -10.06 0.08
CA GLN A 46 8.00 -11.13 0.00
C GLN A 46 9.44 -10.59 -0.01
N ARG A 47 9.71 -9.55 -0.82
CA ARG A 47 11.06 -8.94 -0.92
C ARG A 47 11.56 -8.32 0.37
N MET A 48 10.66 -7.87 1.23
CA MET A 48 11.06 -7.31 2.51
C MET A 48 11.72 -8.35 3.41
N LYS A 49 11.52 -9.65 3.25
CA LYS A 49 12.09 -10.68 4.15
C LYS A 49 13.61 -10.81 4.06
N ASP A 50 14.18 -10.72 2.86
CA ASP A 50 15.60 -11.06 2.62
C ASP A 50 16.61 -10.08 3.29
N PRO A 51 16.41 -8.75 3.27
CA PRO A 51 17.38 -7.80 3.80
C PRO A 51 17.71 -7.97 5.29
N ILE A 52 16.71 -8.30 6.13
CA ILE A 52 16.92 -8.40 7.57
C ILE A 52 17.71 -9.64 7.95
N GLU A 53 17.53 -10.74 7.21
CA GLU A 53 18.31 -11.96 7.38
C GLU A 53 19.77 -11.76 6.96
N GLY A 54 19.99 -11.06 5.84
CA GLY A 54 21.34 -10.69 5.39
C GLY A 54 22.10 -9.82 6.40
N LEU A 55 21.41 -8.87 7.03
CA LEU A 55 21.98 -8.02 8.09
C LEU A 55 22.33 -8.82 9.35
N LYS A 56 21.43 -9.72 9.80
CA LYS A 56 21.71 -10.62 10.93
C LYS A 56 22.95 -11.47 10.67
N GLY A 57 23.04 -12.06 9.47
CA GLY A 57 24.22 -12.85 9.07
C GLY A 57 25.52 -12.03 9.07
N SER A 58 25.48 -10.79 8.59
CA SER A 58 26.64 -9.88 8.60
C SER A 58 27.05 -9.48 10.02
N SER A 59 26.09 -9.24 10.91
CA SER A 59 26.33 -8.95 12.32
C SER A 59 27.01 -10.13 13.03
N SER A 60 26.54 -11.36 12.80
CA SER A 60 27.19 -12.56 13.37
C SER A 60 28.63 -12.74 12.88
N LYS A 61 28.91 -12.47 11.60
CA LYS A 61 30.28 -12.50 11.06
C LYS A 61 31.17 -11.46 11.73
N THR A 62 30.66 -10.24 11.93
CA THR A 62 31.38 -9.16 12.60
C THR A 62 31.71 -9.54 14.05
N GLN A 63 30.74 -10.10 14.78
CA GLN A 63 30.94 -10.60 16.14
C GLN A 63 32.05 -11.68 16.21
N ASN A 64 32.06 -12.61 15.27
CA ASN A 64 33.11 -13.65 15.21
C ASN A 64 34.50 -13.07 14.95
N ILE A 65 34.61 -12.07 14.07
CA ILE A 65 35.87 -11.36 13.81
C ILE A 65 36.35 -10.65 15.08
N TYR A 66 35.46 -9.92 15.76
CA TYR A 66 35.81 -9.20 16.99
C TYR A 66 36.22 -10.15 18.13
N ALA A 67 35.54 -11.29 18.26
CA ALA A 67 35.95 -12.33 19.20
C ALA A 67 37.35 -12.89 18.87
N GLY A 68 37.65 -13.09 17.59
CA GLY A 68 38.93 -13.63 17.13
C GLY A 68 40.15 -12.72 17.35
N ILE A 69 39.96 -11.42 17.57
CA ILE A 69 41.03 -10.45 17.85
C ILE A 69 40.94 -9.83 19.25
N SER A 70 40.11 -10.42 20.12
CA SER A 70 39.75 -9.85 21.43
C SER A 70 40.92 -9.79 22.42
N ASP A 71 41.98 -10.55 22.18
CA ASP A 71 43.25 -10.53 22.90
C ASP A 71 44.09 -9.28 22.60
N ILE A 72 43.93 -8.69 21.40
CA ILE A 72 44.65 -7.48 20.97
C ILE A 72 43.83 -6.22 21.24
N LEU A 73 42.54 -6.26 20.87
CA LEU A 73 41.64 -5.10 20.89
C LEU A 73 40.25 -5.50 21.35
N THR A 74 39.69 -4.74 22.28
CA THR A 74 38.27 -4.87 22.65
C THR A 74 37.42 -4.01 21.72
N LEU A 75 36.47 -4.63 21.03
CA LEU A 75 35.52 -3.97 20.14
C LEU A 75 34.09 -4.33 20.52
N THR A 76 33.16 -3.41 20.24
CA THR A 76 31.72 -3.62 20.45
C THR A 76 31.05 -3.83 19.11
N ASN A 77 30.28 -4.91 18.98
CA ASN A 77 29.53 -5.17 17.76
C ASN A 77 28.51 -4.05 17.51
N PRO A 78 28.39 -3.55 16.26
CA PRO A 78 27.35 -2.59 15.92
C PRO A 78 25.95 -3.14 16.24
N SER A 79 25.09 -2.31 16.84
CA SER A 79 23.70 -2.68 17.07
C SER A 79 22.89 -2.60 15.76
N LEU A 80 21.94 -3.52 15.62
CA LEU A 80 20.93 -3.51 14.56
C LEU A 80 19.57 -2.97 15.04
N ASP A 81 19.47 -2.43 16.26
CA ASP A 81 18.18 -2.11 16.89
C ASP A 81 17.40 -1.02 16.14
N SER A 82 18.09 0.03 15.69
CA SER A 82 17.46 1.09 14.88
C SER A 82 16.95 0.55 13.55
N VAL A 83 17.76 -0.29 12.89
CA VAL A 83 17.39 -0.94 11.63
C VAL A 83 16.21 -1.89 11.82
N ASN A 84 16.23 -2.72 12.86
CA ASN A 84 15.12 -3.61 13.22
C ASN A 84 13.82 -2.83 13.49
N THR A 85 13.94 -1.68 14.16
CA THR A 85 12.80 -0.81 14.48
C THR A 85 12.19 -0.22 13.21
N SER A 86 13.00 0.44 12.38
CA SER A 86 12.54 1.02 11.11
C SER A 86 11.99 -0.04 10.16
N TYR A 87 12.63 -1.21 10.11
CA TYR A 87 12.17 -2.34 9.33
C TYR A 87 10.79 -2.86 9.80
N SER A 88 10.60 -3.05 11.10
CA SER A 88 9.32 -3.50 11.67
C SER A 88 8.20 -2.49 11.40
N GLN A 89 8.50 -1.19 11.48
CA GLN A 89 7.56 -0.13 11.11
C GLN A 89 7.18 -0.19 9.62
N ALA A 90 8.16 -0.40 8.74
CA ALA A 90 7.91 -0.54 7.30
C ALA A 90 7.05 -1.77 6.99
N VAL A 91 7.33 -2.93 7.62
CA VAL A 91 6.52 -4.14 7.45
C VAL A 91 5.09 -3.90 7.92
N LYS A 92 4.91 -3.30 9.10
CA LYS A 92 3.59 -2.95 9.62
C LYS A 92 2.85 -2.00 8.68
N SER A 93 3.52 -0.96 8.18
CA SER A 93 2.93 -0.01 7.24
C SER A 93 2.44 -0.71 5.96
N LEU A 94 3.23 -1.63 5.41
CA LEU A 94 2.84 -2.39 4.23
C LEU A 94 1.65 -3.32 4.51
N ASP A 95 1.67 -4.04 5.64
CA ASP A 95 0.57 -4.92 6.04
C ASP A 95 -0.74 -4.13 6.27
N ASP A 96 -0.65 -2.95 6.87
CA ASP A 96 -1.79 -2.06 7.07
C ASP A 96 -2.32 -1.56 5.71
N THR A 97 -1.46 -1.16 4.78
CA THR A 97 -1.86 -0.79 3.41
C THR A 97 -2.57 -1.94 2.69
N ILE A 98 -2.06 -3.18 2.79
CA ILE A 98 -2.69 -4.36 2.18
C ILE A 98 -4.10 -4.58 2.75
N LYS A 99 -4.25 -4.58 4.09
CA LYS A 99 -5.56 -4.75 4.73
C LYS A 99 -6.54 -3.65 4.35
N ASN A 100 -6.07 -2.41 4.29
CA ASN A 100 -6.92 -1.30 3.90
C ASN A 100 -7.35 -1.40 2.43
N MET A 101 -6.47 -1.88 1.54
CA MET A 101 -6.82 -2.20 0.15
C MET A 101 -7.89 -3.30 0.07
N GLU A 102 -7.77 -4.36 0.87
CA GLU A 102 -8.78 -5.42 0.96
C GLU A 102 -10.13 -4.88 1.45
N ALA A 103 -10.11 -4.00 2.46
CA ALA A 103 -11.31 -3.33 2.98
C ALA A 103 -11.98 -2.45 1.91
N PHE A 104 -11.21 -1.63 1.21
CA PHE A 104 -11.70 -0.81 0.09
C PHE A 104 -12.36 -1.68 -0.98
N ASN A 105 -11.67 -2.74 -1.43
CA ASN A 105 -12.20 -3.66 -2.44
C ASN A 105 -13.49 -4.34 -1.96
N SER A 106 -13.58 -4.73 -0.69
CA SER A 106 -14.78 -5.34 -0.13
C SER A 106 -15.98 -4.38 -0.13
N VAL A 107 -15.77 -3.09 0.18
CA VAL A 107 -16.82 -2.08 0.13
C VAL A 107 -17.21 -1.82 -1.32
N LEU A 108 -16.25 -1.60 -2.21
CA LEU A 108 -16.50 -1.31 -3.63
C LEU A 108 -17.37 -2.39 -4.28
N LEU A 109 -17.05 -3.67 -4.05
CA LEU A 109 -17.81 -4.82 -4.57
C LEU A 109 -19.23 -4.95 -4.00
N LYS A 110 -19.53 -4.31 -2.87
CA LYS A 110 -20.86 -4.31 -2.24
C LYS A 110 -21.69 -3.10 -2.61
N THR A 111 -21.13 -2.15 -3.36
CA THR A 111 -21.86 -0.95 -3.78
C THR A 111 -22.45 -1.17 -5.16
N ASP A 112 -23.69 -0.72 -5.36
CA ASP A 112 -24.34 -0.67 -6.68
C ASP A 112 -23.73 0.45 -7.57
N THR A 113 -22.56 1.00 -7.20
CA THR A 113 -21.98 2.18 -7.84
C THR A 113 -21.72 1.95 -9.32
N PHE A 114 -21.18 0.79 -9.70
CA PHE A 114 -20.90 0.47 -11.11
C PHE A 114 -22.18 0.19 -11.89
N ASP A 115 -23.14 -0.53 -11.31
CA ASP A 115 -24.45 -0.76 -11.94
C ASP A 115 -25.17 0.57 -12.22
N LEU A 116 -25.08 1.52 -11.29
CA LEU A 116 -25.66 2.86 -11.46
C LEU A 116 -24.91 3.70 -12.50
N ILE A 117 -23.57 3.56 -12.62
CA ILE A 117 -22.79 4.19 -13.71
C ILE A 117 -23.22 3.60 -15.06
N ASP A 118 -23.37 2.28 -15.15
CA ASP A 118 -23.77 1.59 -16.39
C ASP A 118 -25.19 1.94 -16.83
N MET A 119 -26.12 2.05 -15.87
CA MET A 119 -27.47 2.54 -16.13
C MET A 119 -27.45 3.98 -16.66
N GLN A 120 -26.68 4.87 -16.04
CA GLN A 120 -26.54 6.27 -16.48
C GLN A 120 -25.87 6.39 -17.85
N ASN A 121 -24.86 5.57 -18.13
CA ASN A 121 -24.25 5.48 -19.46
C ASN A 121 -25.25 5.03 -20.53
N SER A 122 -26.14 4.11 -20.19
CA SER A 122 -27.20 3.64 -21.08
C SER A 122 -28.24 4.74 -21.33
N GLU A 123 -28.62 5.51 -20.31
CA GLU A 123 -29.49 6.68 -20.46
C GLU A 123 -28.87 7.73 -21.41
N ILE A 124 -27.59 8.05 -21.23
CA ILE A 124 -26.85 8.97 -22.10
C ILE A 124 -26.86 8.51 -23.56
N ALA A 125 -26.71 7.20 -23.82
CA ALA A 125 -26.69 6.66 -25.18
C ALA A 125 -28.04 6.81 -25.93
N THR A 126 -29.12 7.13 -25.22
CA THR A 126 -30.47 7.28 -25.79
C THR A 126 -30.92 8.74 -25.94
N LEU A 127 -30.12 9.71 -25.47
CA LEU A 127 -30.37 11.15 -25.57
C LEU A 127 -29.85 11.76 -26.88
#